data_AF-A0A353EGT3-F1
#
_entry.id   AF-A0A353EGT3-F1
#
_cell.length_a   1.000
_cell.length_b   1.000
_cell.length_c   1.000
_cell.angle_alpha   90.00
_cell.angle_beta   90.00
_cell.angle_gamma   90.00
#
_symmetry.space_group_name_H-M   'P 1'
#
loop_
_entity.id
_entity.type
_entity.pdbx_description
1 polymer ?
#
loop_
_entity_poly.entity_id
_entity_poly.type
_entity_poly.pdbx_seq_one_letter_code
_entity_poly.pdbx_strand_id
1 'polypeptide(L)'
;MTQKALIYTGNLLTTTYAKTAHGLIRGSKRFEAVAIIDAESAGQDAGTLLDGVERNIPIYASLEDAKNNNINADVFVVGVATQGGQITAELKTILINALESGLDVVCGLHSLITEDEEIVAAAQANGRQLFDVRKPKKASELHFWSGDIKKVNTPIVAVLGTDCAVGKRTTAKMITEDLAAKNKKACMVYTGQTGWLQGWKHGFIFDS
;
A
#
# COMPACT_ATOMS: atom_id res chain seq x y z
N MET A 1 8.80 0.97 -14.62
CA MET A 1 7.86 2.10 -14.61
C MET A 1 7.03 2.00 -13.34
N THR A 2 6.67 3.13 -12.74
CA THR A 2 5.78 3.20 -11.58
C THR A 2 4.34 2.94 -12.06
N GLN A 3 3.57 2.11 -11.36
CA GLN A 3 2.16 1.86 -11.71
C GLN A 3 1.27 2.99 -11.15
N LYS A 4 0.28 3.44 -11.92
CA LYS A 4 -0.70 4.44 -11.48
C LYS A 4 -1.75 3.78 -10.60
N ALA A 5 -1.89 4.25 -9.37
CA ALA A 5 -2.74 3.66 -8.35
C ALA A 5 -3.95 4.55 -8.03
N LEU A 6 -5.13 3.95 -8.15
CA LEU A 6 -6.36 4.43 -7.54
C LEU A 6 -6.48 3.83 -6.14
N ILE A 7 -6.53 4.64 -5.10
CA ILE A 7 -6.46 4.16 -3.71
C ILE A 7 -7.82 4.24 -3.05
N TYR A 8 -8.31 3.13 -2.50
CA TYR A 8 -9.57 3.08 -1.78
C TYR A 8 -9.37 3.28 -0.28
N THR A 9 -10.14 4.20 0.31
CA THR A 9 -10.16 4.42 1.75
C THR A 9 -11.53 4.27 2.40
N GLY A 10 -12.62 4.14 1.64
CA GLY A 10 -13.93 3.78 2.18
C GLY A 10 -14.36 4.66 3.36
N ASN A 11 -14.21 5.98 3.22
CA ASN A 11 -14.54 7.01 4.22
C ASN A 11 -13.65 7.05 5.46
N LEU A 12 -12.52 6.33 5.44
CA LEU A 12 -11.59 6.28 6.56
C LEU A 12 -10.35 7.15 6.34
N LEU A 13 -10.27 7.94 5.26
CA LEU A 13 -9.07 8.68 4.88
C LEU A 13 -8.55 9.60 6.01
N THR A 14 -9.44 10.24 6.76
CA THR A 14 -9.07 11.17 7.85
C THR A 14 -8.73 10.45 9.16
N THR A 15 -8.86 9.13 9.22
CA THR A 15 -8.65 8.32 10.42
C THR A 15 -7.27 7.63 10.43
N THR A 16 -6.90 7.07 11.57
CA THR A 16 -5.65 6.28 11.72
C THR A 16 -5.69 4.94 10.97
N TYR A 17 -6.86 4.47 10.53
CA TYR A 17 -7.02 3.24 9.76
C TYR A 17 -6.48 3.35 8.33
N ALA A 18 -6.39 4.57 7.79
CA ALA A 18 -5.87 4.86 6.45
C ALA A 18 -4.35 5.08 6.39
N LYS A 19 -3.58 4.63 7.40
CA LYS A 19 -2.11 4.78 7.46
C LYS A 19 -1.36 4.28 6.21
N THR A 20 -1.95 3.33 5.49
CA THR A 20 -1.42 2.83 4.22
C THR A 20 -1.63 3.86 3.12
N ALA A 21 -2.84 4.37 2.92
CA ALA A 21 -3.12 5.48 2.01
C ALA A 21 -2.27 6.71 2.33
N HIS A 22 -2.16 7.11 3.61
CA HIS A 22 -1.29 8.22 4.02
C HIS A 22 0.18 8.03 3.62
N GLY A 23 0.66 6.78 3.68
CA GLY A 23 2.01 6.45 3.25
C GLY A 23 2.20 6.59 1.74
N LEU A 24 1.18 6.26 0.96
CA LEU A 24 1.19 6.37 -0.50
C LEU A 24 1.04 7.82 -0.97
N ILE A 25 0.15 8.60 -0.35
CA ILE A 25 -0.03 10.04 -0.62
C ILE A 25 1.26 10.81 -0.37
N ARG A 26 2.00 10.50 0.71
CA ARG A 26 3.30 11.13 1.01
C ARG A 26 4.44 10.65 0.11
N GLY A 27 4.19 9.70 -0.78
CA GLY A 27 5.14 9.22 -1.78
C GLY A 27 5.41 7.73 -1.71
N SER A 28 5.45 7.11 -2.89
CA SER A 28 5.83 5.73 -3.14
C SER A 28 6.74 5.65 -4.36
N LYS A 29 7.63 4.66 -4.37
CA LYS A 29 8.46 4.28 -5.52
C LYS A 29 7.81 3.22 -6.40
N ARG A 30 6.79 2.52 -5.89
CA ARG A 30 6.07 1.45 -6.60
C ARG A 30 4.83 1.98 -7.30
N PHE A 31 4.14 2.92 -6.64
CA PHE A 31 2.87 3.46 -7.08
C PHE A 31 2.92 4.98 -7.20
N GLU A 32 2.32 5.51 -8.26
CA GLU A 32 1.96 6.91 -8.40
C GLU A 32 0.49 7.03 -7.98
N ALA A 33 0.20 7.69 -6.87
CA ALA A 33 -1.19 7.88 -6.42
C ALA A 33 -1.88 8.90 -7.33
N VAL A 34 -2.80 8.44 -8.19
CA VAL A 34 -3.49 9.31 -9.16
C VAL A 34 -4.82 9.84 -8.66
N ALA A 35 -5.47 9.13 -7.74
CA ALA A 35 -6.69 9.57 -7.07
C ALA A 35 -7.00 8.70 -5.85
N ILE A 36 -7.87 9.21 -4.97
CA ILE A 36 -8.42 8.48 -3.81
C ILE A 36 -9.94 8.28 -3.99
N ILE A 37 -10.46 7.13 -3.57
CA ILE A 37 -11.90 6.85 -3.44
C ILE A 37 -12.29 6.96 -1.97
N ASP A 38 -12.95 8.07 -1.63
CA ASP A 38 -13.43 8.42 -0.28
C ASP A 38 -14.61 9.38 -0.41
N ALA A 39 -15.83 8.93 -0.10
CA ALA A 39 -17.05 9.74 -0.29
C ALA A 39 -17.14 10.91 0.69
N GLU A 40 -16.73 10.72 1.93
CA GLU A 40 -16.72 11.80 2.95
C GLU A 40 -15.78 12.95 2.58
N SER A 41 -14.70 12.66 1.87
CA SER A 41 -13.66 13.63 1.53
C SER A 41 -13.69 14.07 0.06
N ALA A 42 -14.72 13.69 -0.70
CA ALA A 42 -14.80 13.92 -2.15
C ALA A 42 -14.72 15.41 -2.53
N GLY A 43 -14.09 15.69 -3.67
CA GLY A 43 -13.88 17.04 -4.19
C GLY A 43 -12.68 17.80 -3.59
N GLN A 44 -11.95 17.18 -2.67
CA GLN A 44 -10.75 17.77 -2.05
C GLN A 44 -9.45 17.19 -2.66
N ASP A 45 -8.30 17.80 -2.35
CA ASP A 45 -6.98 17.24 -2.62
C ASP A 45 -6.49 16.41 -1.42
N ALA A 46 -6.05 15.18 -1.68
CA ALA A 46 -5.63 14.25 -0.64
C ALA A 46 -4.36 14.69 0.09
N GLY A 47 -3.47 15.45 -0.56
CA GLY A 47 -2.29 16.01 0.07
C GLY A 47 -2.63 17.13 1.04
N THR A 48 -3.46 18.08 0.58
CA THR A 48 -3.97 19.19 1.39
C THR A 48 -4.73 18.68 2.61
N LEU A 49 -5.61 17.69 2.43
CA LEU A 49 -6.37 17.09 3.53
C LEU A 49 -5.47 16.35 4.53
N LEU A 50 -4.41 15.68 4.05
CA LEU A 50 -3.54 14.87 4.90
C LEU A 50 -2.56 15.69 5.75
N ASP A 51 -1.88 16.67 5.13
CA ASP A 51 -0.85 17.46 5.81
C ASP A 51 -0.70 18.90 5.29
N GLY A 52 -1.71 19.42 4.58
CA GLY A 52 -1.75 20.80 4.10
C GLY A 52 -0.89 21.08 2.87
N VAL A 53 -0.25 20.06 2.29
CA VAL A 53 0.57 20.20 1.09
C VAL A 53 -0.17 19.65 -0.12
N GLU A 54 -0.54 20.54 -1.04
CA GLU A 54 -1.21 20.17 -2.28
C GLU A 54 -0.34 19.22 -3.12
N ARG A 55 -0.93 18.09 -3.53
CA ARG A 55 -0.23 17.06 -4.32
C ARG A 55 -0.91 16.74 -5.66
N ASN A 56 -2.00 17.41 -5.99
CA ASN A 56 -2.84 17.16 -7.16
C ASN A 56 -3.33 15.71 -7.22
N ILE A 57 -3.74 15.18 -6.06
CA ILE A 57 -4.31 13.84 -5.91
C ILE A 57 -5.80 14.05 -5.57
N PRO A 58 -6.69 14.13 -6.57
CA PRO A 58 -8.11 14.35 -6.35
C PRO A 58 -8.75 13.20 -5.57
N ILE A 59 -9.75 13.53 -4.77
CA ILE A 59 -10.60 12.58 -4.05
C ILE A 59 -11.97 12.51 -4.73
N TYR A 60 -12.38 11.30 -5.12
CA TYR A 60 -13.68 11.01 -5.72
C TYR A 60 -14.57 10.22 -4.79
N ALA A 61 -15.89 10.36 -4.96
CA ALA A 61 -16.84 9.69 -4.09
C ALA A 61 -16.97 8.19 -4.38
N SER A 62 -16.69 7.78 -5.62
CA SER A 62 -16.81 6.39 -6.05
C SER A 62 -15.85 6.06 -7.19
N LEU A 63 -15.67 4.77 -7.44
CA LEU A 63 -14.92 4.28 -8.62
C LEU A 63 -15.53 4.79 -9.94
N GLU A 64 -16.85 4.90 -10.01
CA GLU A 64 -17.55 5.42 -11.19
C GLU A 64 -17.27 6.91 -11.39
N ASP A 65 -17.29 7.70 -10.31
CA ASP A 65 -16.97 9.12 -10.35
C ASP A 65 -15.53 9.36 -10.85
N ALA A 66 -14.56 8.58 -10.36
CA ALA A 66 -13.18 8.64 -10.85
C ALA A 66 -13.08 8.29 -12.35
N LYS A 67 -13.84 7.30 -12.84
CA LYS A 67 -13.89 6.95 -14.27
C LYS A 67 -14.51 8.06 -15.12
N ASN A 68 -15.61 8.65 -14.67
CA ASN A 68 -16.30 9.73 -15.38
C ASN A 68 -15.41 10.96 -15.54
N ASN A 69 -14.48 11.15 -14.61
CA ASN A 69 -13.43 12.17 -14.67
C ASN A 69 -12.16 11.72 -15.42
N ASN A 70 -12.22 10.61 -16.15
CA ASN A 70 -11.13 10.05 -16.96
C ASN A 70 -9.82 9.79 -16.19
N ILE A 71 -9.93 9.39 -14.92
CA ILE A 71 -8.76 8.97 -14.15
C ILE A 71 -8.19 7.69 -14.75
N ASN A 72 -6.96 7.80 -15.24
CA ASN A 72 -6.20 6.68 -15.77
C ASN A 72 -5.39 6.02 -14.64
N ALA A 73 -5.78 4.81 -14.24
CA ALA A 73 -5.09 3.99 -13.24
C ALA A 73 -4.81 2.60 -13.81
N ASP A 74 -3.70 1.99 -13.37
CA ASP A 74 -3.33 0.62 -13.70
C ASP A 74 -3.82 -0.36 -12.62
N VAL A 75 -3.89 0.12 -11.37
CA VAL A 75 -4.12 -0.71 -10.19
C VAL A 75 -5.03 -0.02 -9.18
N PHE A 76 -5.87 -0.82 -8.55
CA PHE A 76 -6.71 -0.47 -7.41
C PHE A 76 -6.06 -0.96 -6.12
N VAL A 77 -5.76 -0.05 -5.20
CA VAL A 77 -5.06 -0.36 -3.95
C VAL A 77 -5.97 -0.16 -2.75
N VAL A 78 -6.13 -1.20 -1.93
CA VAL A 78 -6.82 -1.08 -0.64
C VAL A 78 -5.92 -0.31 0.34
N GLY A 79 -6.26 0.96 0.57
CA GLY A 79 -5.48 1.92 1.35
C GLY A 79 -5.78 1.92 2.85
N VAL A 80 -6.65 1.03 3.32
CA VAL A 80 -7.15 0.98 4.70
C VAL A 80 -6.99 -0.37 5.35
N ALA A 81 -6.95 -0.36 6.68
CA ALA A 81 -7.13 -1.56 7.49
C ALA A 81 -8.56 -1.59 8.04
N THR A 82 -9.35 -2.60 7.65
CA THR A 82 -10.66 -2.86 8.26
C THR A 82 -10.48 -3.40 9.69
N GLN A 83 -11.48 -3.20 10.56
CA GLN A 83 -11.49 -3.88 11.86
C GLN A 83 -11.47 -5.40 11.64
N GLY A 84 -10.54 -6.09 12.29
CA GLY A 84 -10.32 -7.53 12.10
C GLY A 84 -9.64 -7.92 10.78
N GLY A 85 -9.35 -6.97 9.89
CA GLY A 85 -8.67 -7.23 8.62
C GLY A 85 -9.46 -8.10 7.64
N GLN A 86 -10.78 -8.17 7.80
CA GLN A 86 -11.67 -8.98 6.96
C GLN A 86 -12.13 -8.24 5.71
N ILE A 87 -12.46 -9.03 4.67
CA ILE A 87 -13.12 -8.55 3.46
C ILE A 87 -14.62 -8.46 3.74
N THR A 88 -15.14 -7.25 3.86
CA THR A 88 -16.59 -7.03 4.01
C THR A 88 -17.30 -7.24 2.67
N ALA A 89 -18.62 -7.44 2.68
CA ALA A 89 -19.41 -7.54 1.45
C ALA A 89 -19.26 -6.29 0.56
N GLU A 90 -19.26 -5.10 1.17
CA GLU A 90 -19.03 -3.84 0.46
C GLU A 90 -17.63 -3.78 -0.18
N LEU A 91 -16.60 -4.20 0.57
CA LEU A 91 -15.24 -4.26 0.02
C LEU A 91 -15.15 -5.29 -1.11
N LYS A 92 -15.79 -6.45 -0.99
CA LYS A 92 -15.83 -7.44 -2.07
C LYS A 92 -16.43 -6.84 -3.34
N THR A 93 -17.58 -6.18 -3.23
CA THR A 93 -18.25 -5.55 -4.37
C THR A 93 -17.36 -4.51 -5.04
N ILE A 94 -16.71 -3.62 -4.28
CA ILE A 94 -15.83 -2.60 -4.88
C ILE A 94 -14.58 -3.22 -5.54
N LEU A 95 -14.05 -4.33 -4.99
CA LEU A 95 -12.94 -5.06 -5.58
C LEU A 95 -13.31 -5.72 -6.91
N ILE A 96 -14.49 -6.36 -6.97
CA ILE A 96 -15.01 -6.95 -8.21
C ILE A 96 -15.22 -5.86 -9.26
N ASN A 97 -15.86 -4.74 -8.88
CA ASN A 97 -16.05 -3.61 -9.78
C ASN A 97 -14.70 -3.07 -10.31
N ALA A 98 -13.66 -3.00 -9.48
CA ALA A 98 -12.33 -2.58 -9.91
C ALA A 98 -11.73 -3.52 -10.97
N LEU A 99 -11.89 -4.84 -10.80
CA LEU A 99 -11.42 -5.84 -11.77
C LEU A 99 -12.16 -5.73 -13.10
N GLU A 100 -13.49 -5.59 -13.06
CA GLU A 100 -14.34 -5.35 -14.24
C GLU A 100 -14.01 -4.03 -14.95
N SER A 101 -13.43 -3.08 -14.20
CA SER A 101 -12.95 -1.80 -14.74
C SER A 101 -11.62 -1.88 -15.45
N GLY A 102 -10.99 -3.06 -15.51
CA GLY A 102 -9.68 -3.24 -16.12
C GLY A 102 -8.50 -2.98 -15.17
N LEU A 103 -8.73 -2.81 -13.86
CA LEU A 103 -7.68 -2.57 -12.87
C LEU A 103 -7.17 -3.87 -12.26
N ASP A 104 -5.87 -3.99 -12.05
CA ASP A 104 -5.33 -4.98 -11.13
C ASP A 104 -5.68 -4.60 -9.68
N VAL A 105 -5.69 -5.55 -8.74
CA VAL A 105 -6.02 -5.27 -7.33
C VAL A 105 -4.85 -5.59 -6.41
N VAL A 106 -4.52 -4.66 -5.51
CA VAL A 106 -3.53 -4.83 -4.45
C VAL A 106 -4.20 -4.69 -3.09
N CYS A 107 -4.10 -5.74 -2.26
CA CYS A 107 -4.69 -5.78 -0.93
C CYS A 107 -3.65 -6.06 0.16
N GLY A 108 -3.68 -5.24 1.22
CA GLY A 108 -2.82 -5.37 2.40
C GLY A 108 -3.53 -5.88 3.66
N LEU A 109 -4.77 -6.36 3.53
CA LEU A 109 -5.55 -6.92 4.62
C LEU A 109 -5.07 -8.32 5.01
N HIS A 110 -5.44 -8.77 6.22
CA HIS A 110 -5.07 -10.11 6.70
C HIS A 110 -5.83 -11.20 5.94
N SER A 111 -7.10 -10.96 5.62
CA SER A 111 -7.83 -11.81 4.68
C SER A 111 -7.25 -11.67 3.27
N LEU A 112 -6.93 -12.81 2.66
CA LEU A 112 -6.33 -12.87 1.34
C LEU A 112 -7.42 -12.81 0.26
N ILE A 113 -7.30 -11.87 -0.68
CA ILE A 113 -8.25 -11.76 -1.79
C ILE A 113 -8.09 -12.93 -2.78
N THR A 114 -6.93 -13.60 -2.78
CA THR A 114 -6.71 -14.81 -3.59
C THR A 114 -7.35 -16.07 -3.02
N GLU A 115 -8.00 -15.99 -1.85
CA GLU A 115 -8.76 -17.09 -1.24
C GLU A 115 -10.28 -16.92 -1.40
N ASP A 116 -10.75 -15.79 -1.95
CA ASP A 116 -12.17 -15.54 -2.21
C ASP A 116 -12.53 -15.95 -3.64
N GLU A 117 -13.38 -16.98 -3.78
CA GLU A 117 -13.73 -17.56 -5.08
C GLU A 117 -14.38 -16.55 -6.05
N GLU A 118 -15.20 -15.63 -5.54
CA GLU A 118 -15.87 -14.63 -6.37
C GLU A 118 -14.87 -13.60 -6.92
N ILE A 119 -13.94 -13.15 -6.08
CA ILE A 119 -12.90 -12.19 -6.50
C ILE A 119 -11.94 -12.85 -7.50
N VAL A 120 -11.56 -14.11 -7.26
CA VAL A 120 -10.70 -14.87 -8.18
C VAL A 120 -11.38 -15.07 -9.54
N ALA A 121 -12.67 -15.44 -9.55
CA ALA A 121 -13.44 -15.60 -10.77
C ALA A 121 -13.52 -14.28 -11.57
N ALA A 122 -13.80 -13.16 -10.89
CA ALA A 122 -13.84 -11.84 -11.53
C ALA A 122 -12.49 -11.44 -12.12
N ALA A 123 -11.39 -11.72 -11.42
CA ALA A 123 -10.03 -11.42 -11.91
C ALA A 123 -9.71 -12.23 -13.17
N GLN A 124 -10.04 -13.53 -13.19
CA GLN A 124 -9.83 -14.40 -14.34
C GLN A 124 -10.67 -13.96 -15.55
N ALA A 125 -11.96 -13.67 -15.33
CA ALA A 125 -12.87 -13.25 -16.39
C ALA A 125 -12.42 -11.96 -17.09
N ASN A 126 -11.79 -11.04 -16.34
CA ASN A 126 -11.30 -9.76 -16.84
C ASN A 126 -9.79 -9.76 -17.17
N GLY A 127 -9.11 -10.91 -17.05
CA GLY A 127 -7.66 -11.04 -17.29
C GLY A 127 -6.82 -10.09 -16.43
N ARG A 128 -7.20 -9.89 -15.17
CA ARG A 128 -6.56 -9.00 -14.18
C ARG A 128 -5.80 -9.78 -13.12
N GLN A 129 -4.89 -9.11 -12.42
CA GLN A 129 -4.05 -9.71 -11.39
C GLN A 129 -4.50 -9.30 -9.98
N LEU A 130 -4.33 -10.24 -9.04
CA LEU A 130 -4.57 -10.05 -7.62
C LEU A 130 -3.24 -10.13 -6.86
N PHE A 131 -2.98 -9.12 -6.03
CA PHE A 131 -1.75 -9.01 -5.24
C PHE A 131 -2.08 -8.95 -3.76
N ASP A 132 -1.89 -10.07 -3.07
CA ASP A 132 -1.91 -10.14 -1.61
C ASP A 132 -0.55 -9.73 -1.04
N VAL A 133 -0.49 -8.55 -0.43
CA VAL A 133 0.75 -8.00 0.12
C VAL A 133 1.23 -8.83 1.31
N ARG A 134 0.31 -9.35 2.12
CA ARG A 134 0.56 -10.17 3.32
C ARG A 134 0.73 -11.66 3.05
N LYS A 135 0.64 -12.13 1.80
CA LYS A 135 0.77 -13.56 1.52
C LYS A 135 2.17 -14.04 1.92
N PRO A 136 2.30 -14.98 2.87
CA PRO A 136 3.60 -15.46 3.28
C PRO A 136 4.28 -16.19 2.12
N LYS A 137 5.62 -16.12 2.09
CA LYS A 137 6.40 -16.93 1.15
C LYS A 137 6.20 -18.41 1.45
N LYS A 138 6.30 -19.24 0.40
CA LYS A 138 6.24 -20.69 0.55
C LYS A 138 7.36 -21.16 1.48
N ALA A 139 7.09 -22.16 2.32
CA ALA A 139 8.10 -22.72 3.23
C ALA A 139 9.38 -23.16 2.50
N SER A 140 9.26 -23.65 1.26
CA SER A 140 10.39 -24.03 0.40
C SER A 140 11.30 -22.85 -0.02
N GLU A 141 10.82 -21.62 0.10
CA GLU A 141 11.57 -20.39 -0.16
C GLU A 141 12.20 -19.79 1.11
N LEU A 142 11.89 -20.39 2.27
CA LEU A 142 12.38 -19.98 3.57
C LEU A 142 13.51 -20.91 4.02
N HIS A 143 14.36 -20.40 4.91
CA HIS A 143 15.43 -21.16 5.54
C HIS A 143 15.55 -20.74 7.00
N PHE A 144 16.05 -21.66 7.83
CA PHE A 144 16.34 -21.35 9.22
C PHE A 144 17.46 -20.31 9.32
N TRP A 145 17.43 -19.52 10.40
CA TRP A 145 18.47 -18.53 10.67
C TRP A 145 19.83 -19.22 10.82
N SER A 146 20.79 -18.83 9.99
CA SER A 146 22.17 -19.38 9.96
C SER A 146 23.19 -18.51 10.69
N GLY A 147 22.85 -17.26 10.98
CA GLY A 147 23.80 -16.26 11.47
C GLY A 147 24.66 -15.60 10.37
N ASP A 148 24.40 -15.86 9.09
CA ASP A 148 25.14 -15.26 7.96
C ASP A 148 25.10 -13.73 7.96
N ILE A 149 24.11 -13.11 8.60
CA ILE A 149 24.04 -11.66 8.79
C ILE A 149 25.30 -11.09 9.47
N LYS A 150 26.01 -11.89 10.29
CA LYS A 150 27.28 -11.50 10.93
C LYS A 150 28.43 -11.30 9.93
N LYS A 151 28.30 -11.80 8.70
CA LYS A 151 29.26 -11.59 7.60
C LYS A 151 29.05 -10.26 6.87
N VAL A 152 27.94 -9.56 7.14
CA VAL A 152 27.63 -8.28 6.50
C VAL A 152 28.39 -7.16 7.21
N ASN A 153 29.32 -6.53 6.48
CA ASN A 153 30.16 -5.44 7.01
C ASN A 153 29.48 -4.06 6.98
N THR A 154 28.30 -3.95 6.37
CA THR A 154 27.54 -2.71 6.30
C THR A 154 26.93 -2.39 7.67
N PRO A 155 27.05 -1.15 8.19
CA PRO A 155 26.38 -0.75 9.43
C PRO A 155 24.86 -0.96 9.36
N ILE A 156 24.30 -1.62 10.37
CA ILE A 156 22.86 -1.89 10.48
C ILE A 156 22.28 -0.97 11.56
N VAL A 157 21.34 -0.11 11.18
CA VAL A 157 20.65 0.79 12.11
C VAL A 157 19.22 0.28 12.33
N ALA A 158 18.95 -0.20 13.54
CA ALA A 158 17.59 -0.60 13.94
C ALA A 158 16.82 0.62 14.45
N VAL A 159 15.72 0.98 13.78
CA VAL A 159 14.83 2.06 14.21
C VAL A 159 13.72 1.47 15.09
N LEU A 160 13.94 1.54 16.41
CA LEU A 160 13.03 1.05 17.43
C LEU A 160 12.14 2.18 17.97
N GLY A 161 11.07 1.81 18.68
CA GLY A 161 10.14 2.77 19.29
C GLY A 161 9.43 2.13 20.46
N THR A 162 8.98 2.95 21.40
CA THR A 162 8.34 2.53 22.65
C THR A 162 6.94 1.97 22.48
N ASP A 163 6.30 2.24 21.34
CA ASP A 163 4.95 1.76 21.02
C ASP A 163 4.79 1.54 19.49
N CYS A 164 3.65 1.03 19.07
CA CYS A 164 3.20 0.95 17.68
C CYS A 164 2.84 2.34 17.11
N ALA A 165 2.89 2.50 15.79
CA ALA A 165 2.53 3.72 15.07
C ALA A 165 3.28 5.04 15.45
N VAL A 166 4.29 5.02 16.31
CA VAL A 166 5.09 6.21 16.74
C VAL A 166 6.12 6.74 15.72
N GLY A 167 5.92 6.50 14.41
CA GLY A 167 6.80 7.07 13.38
C GLY A 167 8.09 6.30 13.04
N LYS A 168 8.29 5.08 13.58
CA LYS A 168 9.48 4.24 13.28
C LYS A 168 9.80 4.15 11.77
N ARG A 169 8.79 3.87 10.94
CA ARG A 169 8.91 3.79 9.48
C ARG A 169 9.31 5.14 8.88
N THR A 170 8.67 6.21 9.33
CA THR A 170 8.92 7.58 8.86
C THR A 170 10.37 7.98 9.13
N THR A 171 10.87 7.72 10.34
CA THR A 171 12.27 7.96 10.71
C THR A 171 13.23 7.15 9.83
N ALA A 172 12.97 5.85 9.62
CA ALA A 172 13.81 5.02 8.75
C ALA A 172 13.85 5.53 7.29
N LYS A 173 12.70 5.97 6.75
CA LYS A 173 12.58 6.59 5.43
C LYS A 173 13.41 7.87 5.35
N MET A 174 13.22 8.80 6.29
CA MET A 174 13.92 10.09 6.32
C MET A 174 15.44 9.92 6.38
N ILE A 175 15.94 9.01 7.24
CA ILE A 175 17.38 8.70 7.32
C ILE A 175 17.90 8.17 5.98
N THR A 176 17.16 7.27 5.35
CA THR A 176 17.56 6.66 4.07
C THR A 176 17.57 7.69 2.94
N GLU A 177 16.57 8.58 2.87
CA GLU A 177 16.46 9.63 1.87
C GLU A 177 17.55 10.70 2.04
N ASP A 178 17.85 11.12 3.28
CA ASP A 178 18.92 12.08 3.56
C ASP A 178 20.32 11.52 3.24
N LEU A 179 20.58 10.25 3.55
CA LEU A 179 21.82 9.58 3.15
C LEU A 179 21.96 9.51 1.63
N ALA A 180 20.86 9.18 0.91
CA ALA A 180 20.86 9.15 -0.54
C ALA A 180 21.12 10.54 -1.15
N ALA A 181 20.52 11.59 -0.60
CA ALA A 181 20.77 12.98 -1.01
C ALA A 181 22.25 13.40 -0.84
N LYS A 182 22.94 12.80 0.13
CA LYS A 182 24.39 12.96 0.37
C LYS A 182 25.25 11.99 -0.44
N ASN A 183 24.70 11.36 -1.48
CA ASN A 183 25.37 10.36 -2.32
C ASN A 183 25.94 9.16 -1.53
N LYS A 184 25.35 8.83 -0.38
CA LYS A 184 25.70 7.63 0.40
C LYS A 184 24.79 6.48 0.01
N LYS A 185 25.36 5.29 -0.13
CA LYS A 185 24.59 4.06 -0.37
C LYS A 185 23.87 3.66 0.92
N ALA A 186 22.56 3.85 0.95
CA ALA A 186 21.70 3.42 2.05
C ALA A 186 20.52 2.62 1.51
N CYS A 187 20.05 1.66 2.30
CA CYS A 187 18.87 0.87 1.98
C CYS A 187 18.01 0.70 3.24
N MET A 188 16.73 0.99 3.12
CA MET A 188 15.75 0.64 4.13
C MET A 188 15.29 -0.81 3.92
N VAL A 189 15.35 -1.61 4.99
CA VAL A 189 14.73 -2.94 5.03
C VAL A 189 13.36 -2.80 5.67
N TYR A 190 12.29 -3.00 4.92
CA TYR A 190 10.93 -2.87 5.48
C TYR A 190 10.51 -4.14 6.22
N THR A 191 9.66 -3.97 7.23
CA THR A 191 9.16 -5.05 8.09
C THR A 191 7.63 -5.18 8.11
N GLY A 192 6.93 -4.35 7.34
CA GLY A 192 5.46 -4.33 7.29
C GLY A 192 4.92 -3.86 5.94
N GLN A 193 3.63 -4.08 5.73
CA GLN A 193 2.93 -3.89 4.44
C GLN A 193 3.22 -2.57 3.73
N THR A 194 3.18 -1.43 4.45
CA THR A 194 3.30 -0.13 3.81
C THR A 194 4.69 0.08 3.22
N GLY A 195 5.73 -0.59 3.74
CA GLY A 195 7.05 -0.52 3.14
C GLY A 195 7.11 -1.21 1.77
N TRP A 196 6.43 -2.35 1.61
CA TRP A 196 6.30 -3.02 0.31
C TRP A 196 5.51 -2.14 -0.67
N LEU A 197 4.40 -1.57 -0.21
CA LEU A 197 3.53 -0.68 -0.99
C LEU A 197 4.23 0.62 -1.40
N GLN A 198 5.14 1.14 -0.56
CA GLN A 198 6.00 2.27 -0.89
C GLN A 198 7.14 1.92 -1.87
N GLY A 199 7.30 0.65 -2.25
CA GLY A 199 8.29 0.22 -3.23
C GLY A 199 9.71 0.08 -2.70
N TRP A 200 9.88 -0.13 -1.40
CA TRP A 200 11.19 -0.49 -0.87
C TRP A 200 11.60 -1.87 -1.39
N LYS A 201 12.88 -1.99 -1.80
CA LYS A 201 13.38 -3.17 -2.53
C LYS A 201 13.54 -4.41 -1.66
N HIS A 202 13.98 -4.22 -0.42
CA HIS A 202 14.36 -5.30 0.48
C HIS A 202 13.49 -5.27 1.74
N GLY A 203 12.98 -6.43 2.14
CA GLY A 203 12.15 -6.56 3.33
C GLY A 203 11.20 -7.74 3.24
N PHE A 204 10.38 -7.86 4.28
CA PHE A 204 9.26 -8.79 4.35
C PHE A 204 8.27 -8.26 5.39
N ILE A 205 7.08 -8.87 5.44
CA ILE A 205 6.04 -8.47 6.39
C ILE A 205 6.12 -9.46 7.54
N PHE A 206 6.52 -8.96 8.71
CA PHE A 206 6.72 -9.81 9.90
C PHE A 206 5.41 -10.28 10.52
N ASP A 207 4.35 -9.47 10.43
CA ASP A 207 3.04 -9.70 11.05
C ASP A 207 2.04 -10.37 10.09
N SER A 208 2.53 -11.16 9.13
CA SER A 208 1.67 -11.93 8.20
C SER A 208 1.11 -13.18 8.85
#